data_AF-A0A8T4CBK8-F1
#
_entry.id   AF-A0A8T4CBK8-F1
#
_cell.length_a   1.000
_cell.length_b   1.000
_cell.length_c   1.000
_cell.angle_alpha   90.00
_cell.angle_beta   90.00
_cell.angle_gamma   90.00
#
_symmetry.space_group_name_H-M   'P 1'
#
loop_
_entity.id
_entity.type
_entity.pdbx_description
1 polymer ?
#
loop_
_entity_poly.entity_id
_entity_poly.type
_entity_poly.pdbx_seq_one_letter_code
_entity_poly.pdbx_strand_id
1 'polypeptide(L)'
;MPRRTTWVYSPDSGGRNIPDDVKKDVSERVTRVAEEKFKGRYIRLGFRFKGQFCYIDAFTEPEVPRNWPPRSWPGTREEHIERLRKTPTHLCRLRYFGPDRWGFAFYTYSNERYQLSVYPDGEFLGKPEGAFLVSARMYLSRKWII
;
A
#
# COMPACT_ATOMS: atom_id res chain seq x y z
N MET A 1 16.79 -32.91 -29.68
CA MET A 1 16.70 -31.44 -29.83
C MET A 1 16.56 -30.82 -28.44
N PRO A 2 17.43 -29.88 -28.02
CA PRO A 2 17.23 -29.22 -26.74
C PRO A 2 16.00 -28.30 -26.86
N ARG A 3 15.03 -28.45 -25.94
CA ARG A 3 13.88 -27.56 -25.87
C ARG A 3 14.38 -26.18 -25.49
N ARG A 4 14.31 -25.23 -26.42
CA ARG A 4 14.42 -23.80 -26.12
C ARG A 4 13.24 -23.47 -25.20
N THR A 5 13.49 -23.33 -23.90
CA THR A 5 12.51 -22.80 -22.96
C THR A 5 12.32 -21.33 -23.34
N THR A 6 11.25 -21.03 -24.07
CA THR A 6 10.82 -19.65 -24.29
C THR A 6 10.54 -19.06 -22.92
N TRP A 7 11.39 -18.15 -22.47
CA TRP A 7 11.15 -17.39 -21.24
C TRP A 7 9.87 -16.57 -21.45
N VAL A 8 8.78 -16.98 -20.80
CA VAL A 8 7.54 -16.20 -20.76
C VAL A 8 7.71 -15.20 -19.61
N TYR A 9 7.62 -13.91 -19.92
CA TYR A 9 7.63 -12.86 -18.90
C TYR A 9 6.39 -13.03 -18.02
N SER A 10 6.60 -13.50 -16.80
CA SER A 10 5.55 -13.57 -15.78
C SER A 10 5.69 -12.35 -14.86
N PRO A 11 4.79 -11.35 -14.93
CA PRO A 11 4.86 -10.16 -14.07
C PRO A 11 4.76 -10.49 -12.56
N ASP A 12 4.25 -11.68 -12.23
CA ASP A 12 4.20 -12.24 -10.87
C ASP A 12 5.48 -12.89 -10.36
N SER A 13 6.52 -13.06 -11.20
CA SER A 13 7.76 -13.74 -10.83
C SER A 13 9.00 -12.85 -11.03
N GLY A 14 10.12 -13.26 -10.44
CA GLY A 14 11.36 -12.49 -10.44
C GLY A 14 11.32 -11.24 -9.56
N GLY A 15 12.21 -10.30 -9.86
CA GLY A 15 12.49 -9.09 -9.06
C GLY A 15 13.91 -9.13 -8.48
N ARG A 16 14.30 -8.03 -7.84
CA ARG A 16 15.62 -7.86 -7.20
C ARG A 16 15.43 -7.38 -5.77
N ASN A 17 16.34 -7.78 -4.88
CA ASN A 17 16.39 -7.17 -3.55
C ASN A 17 16.52 -5.66 -3.66
N ILE A 18 15.77 -4.94 -2.83
CA ILE A 18 15.74 -3.48 -2.86
C ILE A 18 17.00 -2.97 -2.14
N PRO A 19 17.89 -2.23 -2.84
CA PRO A 19 19.04 -1.55 -2.20
C PRO A 19 18.58 -0.51 -1.18
N ASP A 20 19.40 -0.20 -0.18
CA ASP A 20 19.01 0.73 0.90
C ASP A 20 18.80 2.18 0.41
N ASP A 21 19.58 2.61 -0.58
CA ASP A 21 19.37 3.89 -1.27
C ASP A 21 18.00 3.95 -1.95
N VAL A 22 17.59 2.85 -2.60
CA VAL A 22 16.29 2.74 -3.25
C VAL A 22 15.16 2.68 -2.22
N LYS A 23 15.35 2.04 -1.06
CA LYS A 23 14.34 2.06 0.03
C LYS A 23 14.10 3.48 0.53
N LYS A 24 15.16 4.27 0.67
CA LYS A 24 15.08 5.67 1.09
C LYS A 24 14.38 6.50 0.01
N ASP A 25 14.84 6.41 -1.25
CA ASP A 25 14.27 7.13 -2.39
C ASP A 25 12.76 6.88 -2.52
N VAL A 26 12.33 5.61 -2.53
CA VAL A 26 10.91 5.28 -2.70
C VAL A 26 10.06 5.80 -1.56
N SER A 27 10.56 5.73 -0.31
CA SER A 27 9.83 6.23 0.86
C SER A 27 9.65 7.74 0.78
N GLU A 28 10.69 8.48 0.42
CA GLU A 28 10.65 9.94 0.27
C GLU A 28 9.72 10.37 -0.86
N ARG A 29 9.82 9.73 -2.03
CA ARG A 29 9.00 10.03 -3.20
C ARG A 29 7.52 9.77 -2.95
N VAL A 30 7.18 8.63 -2.37
CA VAL A 30 5.79 8.29 -2.02
C VAL A 30 5.26 9.24 -0.95
N THR A 31 6.05 9.52 0.10
CA THR A 31 5.67 10.45 1.15
C THR A 31 5.38 11.85 0.58
N ARG A 32 6.23 12.36 -0.31
CA ARG A 32 6.04 13.66 -0.96
C ARG A 32 4.70 13.71 -1.71
N VAL A 33 4.38 12.69 -2.50
CA VAL A 33 3.10 12.62 -3.23
C VAL A 33 1.90 12.47 -2.30
N ALA A 34 2.08 11.75 -1.19
CA ALA A 34 1.04 11.62 -0.16
C ALA A 34 0.75 12.96 0.52
N GLU A 35 1.78 13.72 0.89
CA GLU A 35 1.64 15.05 1.50
C GLU A 35 1.03 16.06 0.52
N GLU A 36 1.35 15.95 -0.77
CA GLU A 36 0.78 16.86 -1.78
C GLU A 36 -0.72 16.60 -2.02
N LYS A 37 -1.15 15.33 -2.06
CA LYS A 37 -2.49 14.97 -2.58
C LYS A 37 -3.46 14.41 -1.54
N PHE A 38 -2.96 13.89 -0.43
CA PHE A 38 -3.76 13.17 0.58
C PHE A 38 -3.54 13.71 2.00
N LYS A 39 -2.97 14.92 2.14
CA LYS A 39 -2.79 15.56 3.44
C LYS A 39 -4.08 15.56 4.27
N GLY A 40 -3.96 15.15 5.52
CA GLY A 40 -5.09 15.06 6.45
C GLY A 40 -6.03 13.87 6.24
N ARG A 41 -5.73 12.97 5.28
CA ARG A 41 -6.47 11.71 5.10
C ARG A 41 -5.79 10.49 5.75
N TYR A 42 -4.58 10.70 6.27
CA TYR A 42 -3.80 9.73 7.03
C TYR A 42 -3.01 10.47 8.12
N ILE A 43 -2.65 9.75 9.18
CA ILE A 43 -1.76 10.19 10.27
C ILE A 43 -0.30 9.99 9.85
N ARG A 44 0.01 8.80 9.33
CA ARG A 44 1.33 8.46 8.79
C ARG A 44 1.24 7.34 7.77
N LEU A 45 2.25 7.26 6.91
CA LEU A 45 2.50 6.07 6.09
C LEU A 45 3.41 5.09 6.84
N GLY A 46 3.23 3.80 6.55
CA GLY A 46 4.11 2.72 6.96
C GLY A 46 4.75 2.08 5.74
N PHE A 47 6.07 1.95 5.77
CA PHE A 47 6.83 1.25 4.74
C PHE A 47 7.48 0.00 5.36
N ARG A 48 7.21 -1.17 4.79
CA ARG A 48 7.87 -2.42 5.18
C ARG A 48 8.59 -3.02 3.99
N PHE A 49 9.87 -3.33 4.14
CA PHE A 49 10.69 -3.89 3.07
C PHE A 49 11.03 -5.35 3.38
N LYS A 50 10.82 -6.24 2.40
CA LYS A 50 11.16 -7.67 2.52
C LYS A 50 11.66 -8.21 1.18
N GLY A 51 12.97 -8.42 1.08
CA GLY A 51 13.63 -8.85 -0.16
C GLY A 51 13.37 -7.86 -1.29
N GLN A 52 12.62 -8.29 -2.30
CA GLN A 52 12.21 -7.48 -3.45
C GLN A 52 10.89 -6.72 -3.29
N PHE A 53 10.25 -6.83 -2.13
CA PHE A 53 8.93 -6.24 -1.89
C PHE A 53 9.00 -5.02 -0.99
N CYS A 54 8.21 -4.00 -1.33
CA CYS A 54 7.88 -2.86 -0.48
C CYS A 54 6.37 -2.88 -0.21
N TYR A 55 5.97 -2.94 1.04
CA TYR A 55 4.57 -2.86 1.47
C TYR A 55 4.30 -1.45 1.96
N ILE A 56 3.23 -0.85 1.44
CA ILE A 56 2.82 0.50 1.78
C ILE A 56 1.47 0.41 2.50
N ASP A 57 1.49 0.88 3.73
CA ASP A 57 0.36 0.93 4.64
C ASP A 57 0.06 2.40 4.99
N ALA A 58 -1.20 2.72 5.29
CA ALA A 58 -1.60 4.02 5.82
C ALA A 58 -2.27 3.85 7.18
N PHE A 59 -1.90 4.69 8.13
CA PHE A 59 -2.56 4.76 9.44
C PHE A 59 -3.48 5.97 9.41
N THR A 60 -4.75 5.79 9.77
CA THR A 60 -5.77 6.83 9.67
C THR A 60 -6.36 7.11 11.04
N GLU A 61 -6.90 8.32 11.21
CA GLU A 61 -7.71 8.62 12.38
C GLU A 61 -9.04 7.85 12.26
N PRO A 62 -9.39 6.99 13.22
CA PRO A 62 -10.59 6.17 13.12
C PRO A 62 -11.85 7.00 13.40
N GLU A 63 -12.82 6.90 12.50
CA GLU A 63 -14.16 7.46 12.71
C GLU A 63 -14.96 6.54 13.63
N VAL A 64 -14.86 6.76 14.94
CA VAL A 64 -15.61 6.00 15.94
C VAL A 64 -16.80 6.83 16.44
N PRO A 65 -18.05 6.39 16.21
CA PRO A 65 -19.25 7.06 16.72
C PRO A 65 -19.17 7.31 18.23
N ARG A 66 -19.77 8.41 18.69
CA ARG A 66 -19.75 8.78 20.12
C ARG A 66 -20.39 7.72 21.02
N ASN A 67 -21.37 6.98 20.50
CA ASN A 67 -22.10 5.92 21.19
C ASN A 67 -21.45 4.53 21.06
N TRP A 68 -20.27 4.43 20.46
CA TRP A 68 -19.46 3.21 20.42
C TRP A 68 -18.29 3.34 21.39
N PRO A 69 -17.96 2.31 22.21
CA PRO A 69 -18.46 0.94 22.15
C PRO A 69 -19.73 0.66 23.00
N PRO A 70 -20.45 -0.45 22.76
CA PRO A 70 -21.59 -0.86 23.58
C PRO A 70 -21.16 -1.16 25.02
N ARG A 71 -22.08 -1.05 25.98
CA ARG A 71 -21.80 -1.27 27.41
C ARG A 71 -21.22 -2.66 27.74
N SER A 72 -21.48 -3.66 26.89
CA SER A 72 -20.95 -5.03 27.03
C SER A 72 -19.55 -5.22 26.44
N TRP A 73 -18.96 -4.21 25.81
CA TRP A 73 -17.63 -4.30 25.21
C TRP A 73 -16.54 -4.28 26.28
N PRO A 74 -15.54 -5.18 26.21
CA PRO A 74 -14.40 -5.13 27.12
C PRO A 74 -13.48 -3.96 26.76
N GLY A 75 -13.33 -3.02 27.70
CA GLY A 75 -12.43 -1.87 27.58
C GLY A 75 -13.13 -0.55 27.27
N THR A 76 -12.34 0.50 27.27
CA THR A 76 -12.77 1.88 27.09
C THR A 76 -12.84 2.28 25.61
N ARG A 77 -13.53 3.38 25.33
CA ARG A 77 -13.58 3.97 23.99
C ARG A 77 -12.19 4.42 23.54
N GLU A 78 -11.41 4.98 24.45
CA GLU A 78 -10.06 5.49 24.20
C GLU A 78 -9.11 4.35 23.82
N GLU A 79 -9.13 3.23 24.55
CA GLU A 79 -8.36 2.02 24.21
C GLU A 79 -8.75 1.46 22.84
N HIS A 80 -10.05 1.46 22.53
CA HIS A 80 -10.54 1.02 21.22
C HIS A 80 -10.01 1.90 20.08
N ILE A 81 -10.08 3.22 20.24
CA ILE A 81 -9.55 4.20 19.28
C ILE A 81 -8.06 4.02 19.09
N GLU A 82 -7.32 3.85 20.18
CA GLU A 82 -5.86 3.67 20.13
C GLU A 82 -5.48 2.38 19.39
N ARG A 83 -6.23 1.29 19.60
CA ARG A 83 -6.05 0.05 18.84
C ARG A 83 -6.29 0.25 17.34
N LEU A 84 -7.34 1.00 16.98
CA LEU A 84 -7.65 1.29 15.58
C LEU A 84 -6.56 2.17 14.94
N ARG A 85 -6.05 3.19 15.64
CA ARG A 85 -4.92 4.02 15.19
C ARG A 85 -3.64 3.23 14.96
N LYS A 86 -3.45 2.10 15.67
CA LYS A 86 -2.33 1.16 15.48
C LYS A 86 -2.57 0.14 14.38
N THR A 87 -3.79 0.04 13.85
CA THR A 87 -4.13 -0.91 12.81
C THR A 87 -3.90 -0.27 11.43
N PRO A 88 -3.01 -0.83 10.60
CA PRO A 88 -2.75 -0.28 9.28
C PRO A 88 -3.92 -0.53 8.31
N THR A 89 -4.19 0.45 7.46
CA THR A 89 -4.90 0.26 6.20
C THR A 89 -3.89 -0.15 5.13
N HIS A 90 -3.98 -1.39 4.64
CA HIS A 90 -3.11 -1.92 3.60
C HIS A 90 -3.45 -1.29 2.25
N LEU A 91 -2.50 -0.59 1.63
CA LEU A 91 -2.72 0.07 0.34
C LEU A 91 -2.24 -0.80 -0.82
N CYS A 92 -0.94 -1.02 -0.89
CA CYS A 92 -0.34 -1.76 -2.00
C CYS A 92 0.98 -2.40 -1.61
N ARG A 93 1.39 -3.38 -2.43
CA ARG A 93 2.70 -4.00 -2.40
C ARG A 93 3.38 -3.77 -3.73
N LEU A 94 4.56 -3.16 -3.69
CA LEU A 94 5.43 -2.98 -4.82
C LEU A 94 6.45 -4.12 -4.90
N ARG A 95 6.83 -4.50 -6.11
CA ARG A 95 7.91 -5.45 -6.40
C ARG A 95 8.99 -4.76 -7.23
N TYR A 96 10.22 -4.76 -6.75
CA TYR A 96 11.32 -4.05 -7.40
C TYR A 96 11.94 -4.85 -8.54
N PHE A 97 12.04 -4.23 -9.72
CA PHE A 97 12.78 -4.75 -10.87
C PHE A 97 13.94 -3.84 -11.29
N GLY A 98 13.90 -2.56 -10.94
CA GLY A 98 14.93 -1.57 -11.23
C GLY A 98 14.44 -0.14 -10.96
N PRO A 99 15.29 0.87 -11.20
CA PRO A 99 14.91 2.28 -11.07
C PRO A 99 13.65 2.58 -11.88
N ASP A 100 12.63 3.16 -11.23
CA ASP A 100 11.30 3.43 -11.83
C ASP A 100 10.61 2.22 -12.49
N ARG A 101 11.03 1.00 -12.14
CA ARG A 101 10.44 -0.25 -12.62
C ARG A 101 9.97 -1.08 -11.45
N TRP A 102 8.71 -0.87 -11.08
CA TRP A 102 8.06 -1.55 -9.97
C TRP A 102 6.80 -2.26 -10.42
N GLY A 103 6.69 -3.55 -10.11
CA GLY A 103 5.43 -4.28 -10.20
C GLY A 103 4.47 -3.86 -9.09
N PHE A 104 3.19 -3.81 -9.39
CA PHE A 104 2.14 -3.31 -8.50
C PHE A 104 1.19 -4.44 -8.12
N ALA A 105 0.89 -4.56 -6.82
CA ALA A 105 -0.18 -5.41 -6.34
C ALA A 105 -1.06 -4.64 -5.35
N PHE A 106 -2.36 -4.64 -5.57
CA PHE A 106 -3.32 -4.01 -4.68
C PHE A 106 -3.77 -4.98 -3.59
N TYR A 107 -3.98 -4.49 -2.37
CA TYR A 107 -4.51 -5.32 -1.29
C TYR A 107 -6.01 -5.50 -1.47
N THR A 108 -6.51 -6.74 -1.46
CA THR A 108 -7.95 -7.02 -1.57
C THR A 108 -8.48 -7.45 -0.21
N TYR A 109 -9.21 -6.57 0.47
CA TYR A 109 -9.77 -6.85 1.81
C TYR A 109 -10.78 -8.00 1.81
N SER A 110 -11.50 -8.26 0.72
CA SER A 110 -12.44 -9.38 0.62
C SER A 110 -11.76 -10.75 0.67
N ASN A 111 -10.48 -10.82 0.29
CA ASN A 111 -9.71 -12.06 0.19
C ASN A 111 -8.39 -11.99 1.00
N GLU A 112 -8.22 -10.92 1.79
CA GLU A 112 -7.05 -10.60 2.61
C GLU A 112 -5.69 -10.76 1.91
N ARG A 113 -5.63 -10.55 0.59
CA ARG A 113 -4.45 -10.87 -0.23
C ARG A 113 -4.06 -9.74 -1.17
N TYR A 114 -2.76 -9.65 -1.47
CA TYR A 114 -2.23 -8.79 -2.53
C TYR A 114 -2.42 -9.45 -3.89
N GLN A 115 -3.15 -8.80 -4.80
CA GLN A 115 -3.39 -9.25 -6.16
C GLN A 115 -2.60 -8.40 -7.14
N LEU A 116 -1.95 -9.03 -8.13
CA LEU A 116 -1.27 -8.31 -9.21
C LEU A 116 -2.24 -7.32 -9.86
N SER A 117 -1.74 -6.14 -10.16
CA SER A 117 -2.50 -5.08 -10.78
C SER A 117 -1.64 -4.38 -11.82
N VAL A 118 -2.32 -3.78 -12.80
CA VAL A 118 -1.68 -2.96 -13.83
C VAL A 118 -1.77 -1.49 -13.45
N TYR A 119 -0.82 -0.71 -13.95
CA TYR A 119 -0.86 0.74 -13.87
C TYR A 119 -1.99 1.29 -14.78
N PRO A 120 -2.39 2.57 -14.62
CA PRO A 120 -3.46 3.18 -15.41
C PRO A 120 -3.22 3.19 -16.92
N ASP A 121 -1.97 3.11 -17.35
CA ASP A 121 -1.53 2.98 -18.74
C ASP A 121 -1.63 1.54 -19.28
N GLY A 122 -2.01 0.57 -18.44
CA GLY A 122 -2.09 -0.85 -18.79
C GLY A 122 -0.79 -1.62 -18.59
N GLU A 123 0.30 -0.96 -18.19
CA GLU A 123 1.59 -1.61 -17.99
C GLU A 123 1.67 -2.36 -16.67
N PHE A 124 2.47 -3.43 -16.62
CA PHE A 124 2.72 -4.18 -15.38
C PHE A 124 3.81 -3.53 -14.51
N LEU A 125 4.64 -2.66 -15.10
CA LEU A 125 5.74 -2.00 -14.43
C LEU A 125 5.59 -0.49 -14.54
N GLY A 126 5.87 0.20 -13.45
CA GLY A 126 5.81 1.65 -13.43
C GLY A 126 6.50 2.25 -12.22
N LYS A 127 6.22 3.53 -12.02
CA LYS A 127 6.77 4.32 -10.92
C LYS A 127 6.07 4.00 -9.60
N PRO A 128 6.79 3.96 -8.47
CA PRO A 128 6.20 3.64 -7.18
C PRO A 128 5.09 4.62 -6.76
N GLU A 129 5.21 5.90 -7.13
CA GLU A 129 4.20 6.91 -6.86
C GLU A 129 2.88 6.64 -7.59
N GLY A 130 2.94 6.07 -8.81
CA GLY A 130 1.76 5.70 -9.58
C GLY A 130 0.94 4.62 -8.87
N ALA A 131 1.61 3.58 -8.38
CA ALA A 131 0.98 2.50 -7.63
C ALA A 131 0.40 2.99 -6.28
N PHE A 132 1.12 3.87 -5.59
CA PHE A 132 0.60 4.54 -4.40
C PHE A 132 -0.65 5.37 -4.72
N LEU A 133 -0.63 6.18 -5.79
CA LEU A 133 -1.75 7.04 -6.15
C LEU A 133 -3.02 6.27 -6.44
N VAL A 134 -2.92 5.17 -7.19
CA VAL A 134 -4.05 4.28 -7.48
C VAL A 134 -4.62 3.72 -6.19
N SER A 135 -3.75 3.20 -5.31
CA SER A 135 -4.21 2.55 -4.09
C SER A 135 -4.76 3.52 -3.03
N ALA A 136 -4.11 4.67 -2.85
CA ALA A 136 -4.54 5.73 -1.97
C ALA A 136 -5.88 6.34 -2.41
N ARG A 137 -6.14 6.47 -3.73
CA ARG A 137 -7.47 6.89 -4.21
C ARG A 137 -8.57 5.92 -3.83
N MET A 138 -8.30 4.63 -3.75
CA MET A 138 -9.33 3.66 -3.38
C MET A 138 -9.61 3.68 -1.86
N TYR A 139 -8.56 3.71 -1.03
CA TYR A 139 -8.72 3.54 0.41
C TYR A 139 -8.74 4.84 1.21
N LEU A 140 -8.05 5.88 0.74
CA LEU A 140 -7.97 7.19 1.40
C LEU A 140 -8.90 8.21 0.74
N SER A 141 -9.75 7.85 -0.24
CA SER A 141 -10.73 8.78 -0.81
C SER A 141 -12.04 8.90 -0.06
N ARG A 142 -12.16 8.27 1.11
CA ARG A 142 -13.29 8.49 2.02
C ARG A 142 -13.17 9.85 2.70
N LYS A 143 -13.62 10.89 1.99
CA LYS A 143 -14.41 11.97 2.59
C LYS A 143 -15.78 11.91 1.92
N TRP A 144 -16.73 11.28 2.59
CA TRP A 144 -18.16 11.37 2.27
C TRP A 144 -18.92 11.60 3.57
N ILE A 145 -18.84 12.83 4.09
CA ILE A 145 -19.89 13.42 4.92
C ILE A 145 -19.91 14.92 4.62
N ILE A 146 -20.82 15.33 3.74
CA ILE A 146 -21.79 16.41 3.97
C ILE A 146 -23.05 16.06 3.21
#